data_AF-I0YP41-F1
#
_entry.id   AF-I0YP41-F1
#
_cell.length_a   1.000
_cell.length_b   1.000
_cell.length_c   1.000
_cell.angle_alpha   90.00
_cell.angle_beta   90.00
_cell.angle_gamma   90.00
#
_symmetry.space_group_name_H-M   'P 1'
#
loop_
_entity.id
_entity.type
_entity.pdbx_description
1 polymer ?
#
loop_
_entity_poly.entity_id
_entity_poly.type
_entity_poly.pdbx_seq_one_letter_code
_entity_poly.pdbx_strand_id
1 'polypeptide(L)'
;MCTSLFTFDVHPGILFLLTFNRDEYYDRPTKEAHFWDDAPEILAGRDLKGGGTWLGITKTGRFALLTNFREPGFGSVKGTSRGALTVDFLRGEQSPLEYLKGLNAQAFNGVNLIVGDLKAKSVAYLTNRGKIEELKHPQELPAGLYGISNGVLGDRWVKVVRGKEKLSSLEGDLAEGHVPWEIIMGDIMGDRERVTDDAQLPDTGIPAHYERILSSIFVEPAEMPDGPYGTRSQTVVVVWRDGRVEFRERSRGATDDWTEVEHGFSIEGMGNDMCWAKEA
;
A
#
# COMPACT_ATOMS: atom_id res chain seq x y z
N MET A 1 -1.39 -1.98 11.01
CA MET A 1 -2.66 -2.10 10.26
C MET A 1 -2.56 -1.16 9.10
N CYS A 2 -3.04 -1.52 7.93
CA CYS A 2 -2.81 -0.69 6.75
C CYS A 2 -4.06 -0.68 5.90
N THR A 3 -4.20 0.33 5.07
CA THR A 3 -5.27 0.41 4.08
C THR A 3 -4.66 0.86 2.76
N SER A 4 -4.95 0.15 1.69
CA SER A 4 -4.56 0.53 0.33
C SER A 4 -5.75 0.44 -0.60
N LEU A 5 -5.88 1.44 -1.46
CA LEU A 5 -6.83 1.48 -2.56
C LEU A 5 -6.03 1.66 -3.84
N PHE A 6 -6.38 0.95 -4.91
CA PHE A 6 -5.71 1.17 -6.17
C PHE A 6 -6.58 0.87 -7.38
N THR A 7 -6.39 1.62 -8.45
CA THR A 7 -6.92 1.33 -9.78
C THR A 7 -5.80 0.83 -10.68
N PHE A 8 -6.11 -0.16 -11.50
CA PHE A 8 -5.18 -0.73 -12.46
C PHE A 8 -5.86 -0.90 -13.81
N ASP A 9 -5.31 -0.26 -14.84
CA ASP A 9 -5.71 -0.33 -16.25
C ASP A 9 -7.20 -0.08 -16.55
N VAL A 10 -7.86 0.77 -15.75
CA VAL A 10 -9.29 1.13 -15.94
C VAL A 10 -9.52 2.57 -16.38
N HIS A 11 -8.56 3.47 -16.19
CA HIS A 11 -8.70 4.88 -16.55
C HIS A 11 -8.02 5.19 -17.90
N PRO A 12 -8.58 6.06 -18.76
CA PRO A 12 -8.00 6.38 -20.07
C PRO A 12 -6.68 7.13 -19.98
N GLY A 13 -6.47 7.98 -18.96
CA GLY A 13 -5.23 8.77 -18.79
C GLY A 13 -4.22 8.16 -17.81
N ILE A 14 -4.68 7.31 -16.89
CA ILE A 14 -3.88 6.76 -15.79
C ILE A 14 -3.83 5.25 -15.95
N LEU A 15 -2.64 4.69 -16.01
CA LEU A 15 -2.44 3.24 -16.01
C LEU A 15 -2.63 2.67 -14.60
N PHE A 16 -2.11 3.37 -13.59
CA PHE A 16 -2.13 2.90 -12.21
C PHE A 16 -2.22 4.07 -11.24
N LEU A 17 -3.15 3.99 -10.28
CA LEU A 17 -3.20 4.87 -9.12
C LEU A 17 -3.21 3.98 -7.89
N LEU A 18 -2.28 4.19 -6.97
CA LEU A 18 -2.20 3.47 -5.71
C LEU A 18 -2.13 4.46 -4.56
N THR A 19 -2.91 4.19 -3.52
CA THR A 19 -2.85 4.88 -2.24
C THR A 19 -2.51 3.90 -1.14
N PHE A 20 -1.82 4.35 -0.10
CA PHE A 20 -1.45 3.50 1.02
C PHE A 20 -1.34 4.31 2.30
N ASN A 21 -2.17 4.00 3.30
CA ASN A 21 -1.95 4.40 4.68
C ASN A 21 -1.19 3.30 5.41
N ARG A 22 -0.03 3.64 5.96
CA ARG A 22 0.71 2.78 6.87
C ARG A 22 0.34 3.15 8.30
N ASP A 23 -0.41 2.28 8.97
CA ASP A 23 -0.65 2.41 10.40
C ASP A 23 0.32 1.50 11.18
N GLU A 24 1.09 2.12 12.06
CA GLU A 24 2.22 1.49 12.75
C GLU A 24 2.47 2.20 14.09
N TYR A 25 3.16 1.51 15.01
CA TYR A 25 3.68 2.14 16.20
C TYR A 25 4.66 3.28 15.87
N TYR A 26 4.50 4.43 16.52
CA TYR A 26 5.31 5.62 16.23
C TYR A 26 6.78 5.47 16.67
N ASP A 27 7.06 4.57 17.61
CA ASP A 27 8.41 4.24 18.06
C ASP A 27 9.19 3.36 17.05
N ARG A 28 8.50 2.79 16.05
CA ARG A 28 9.15 1.97 15.03
C ARG A 28 9.96 2.86 14.09
N PRO A 29 11.30 2.77 14.09
CA PRO A 29 12.14 3.65 13.30
C PRO A 29 11.87 3.41 11.81
N THR A 30 11.56 4.50 11.11
CA THR A 30 11.11 4.50 9.72
C THR A 30 11.75 5.69 9.02
N LYS A 31 12.28 5.49 7.81
CA LYS A 31 12.77 6.55 6.93
C LYS A 31 11.73 6.81 5.83
N GLU A 32 11.51 8.08 5.52
CA GLU A 32 10.63 8.55 4.43
C GLU A 32 11.06 7.99 3.07
N ALA A 33 10.15 8.05 2.11
CA ALA A 33 10.39 7.61 0.75
C ALA A 33 11.49 8.40 0.05
N HIS A 34 12.47 7.66 -0.45
CA HIS A 34 13.57 8.16 -1.26
C HIS A 34 14.02 7.04 -2.20
N PHE A 35 14.79 7.39 -3.23
CA PHE A 35 15.57 6.39 -3.95
C PHE A 35 16.65 5.83 -3.02
N TRP A 36 16.68 4.51 -2.84
CA TRP A 36 17.55 3.90 -1.84
C TRP A 36 19.02 3.93 -2.25
N ASP A 37 19.90 4.23 -1.30
CA ASP A 37 21.36 4.27 -1.54
C ASP A 37 21.93 2.91 -1.98
N ASP A 38 21.40 1.81 -1.41
CA ASP A 38 21.81 0.43 -1.71
C ASP A 38 20.98 -0.23 -2.83
N ALA A 39 19.99 0.47 -3.38
CA ALA A 39 19.21 0.05 -4.53
C ALA A 39 18.59 1.28 -5.23
N PRO A 40 19.37 2.06 -6.01
CA PRO A 40 18.94 3.36 -6.55
C PRO A 40 17.77 3.31 -7.54
N GLU A 41 17.35 2.10 -7.92
CA GLU A 41 16.17 1.86 -8.74
C GLU A 41 14.88 1.82 -7.94
N ILE A 42 14.94 1.65 -6.61
CA ILE A 42 13.78 1.51 -5.74
C ILE A 42 13.47 2.86 -5.09
N LEU A 43 12.26 3.37 -5.35
CA LEU A 43 11.64 4.45 -4.60
C LEU A 43 10.67 3.86 -3.57
N ALA A 44 11.00 4.00 -2.29
CA ALA A 44 10.19 3.45 -1.19
C ALA A 44 10.54 4.09 0.15
N GLY A 45 9.57 4.15 1.06
CA GLY A 45 9.86 4.31 2.50
C GLY A 45 10.61 3.08 3.04
N ARG A 46 11.39 3.23 4.11
CA ARG A 46 12.20 2.13 4.66
C ARG A 46 11.91 1.89 6.13
N ASP A 47 11.56 0.65 6.46
CA ASP A 47 11.46 0.19 7.83
C ASP A 47 12.87 -0.09 8.36
N LEU A 48 13.38 0.80 9.24
CA LEU A 48 14.76 0.70 9.73
C LEU A 48 14.95 -0.42 10.75
N LYS A 49 13.86 -0.94 11.33
CA LYS A 49 13.90 -2.10 12.23
C LYS A 49 13.96 -3.41 11.46
N GLY A 50 13.18 -3.54 10.38
CA GLY A 50 13.08 -4.75 9.57
C GLY A 50 13.95 -4.76 8.32
N GLY A 51 14.55 -3.63 7.94
CA GLY A 51 15.38 -3.45 6.74
C GLY A 51 14.62 -3.37 5.40
N GLY A 52 13.31 -3.66 5.40
CA GLY A 52 12.47 -3.78 4.21
C GLY A 52 11.54 -2.57 3.96
N THR A 53 10.53 -2.77 3.11
CA THR A 53 9.48 -1.76 2.83
C THR A 53 8.07 -2.35 2.88
N TRP A 54 7.07 -1.51 3.12
CA TRP A 54 5.65 -1.85 2.96
C TRP A 54 5.10 -1.56 1.56
N LEU A 55 5.72 -0.62 0.83
CA LEU A 55 5.32 -0.17 -0.50
C LEU A 55 6.56 0.36 -1.24
N GLY A 56 6.71 0.02 -2.50
CA GLY A 56 7.71 0.62 -3.37
C GLY A 56 7.37 0.49 -4.85
N ILE A 57 7.98 1.36 -5.64
CA ILE A 57 7.98 1.32 -7.10
C ILE A 57 9.42 1.49 -7.62
N THR A 58 9.72 0.89 -8.77
CA THR A 58 11.02 1.01 -9.43
C THR A 58 10.95 1.84 -10.70
N LYS A 59 12.10 2.32 -11.20
CA LYS A 59 12.18 2.98 -12.51
C LYS A 59 11.82 2.07 -13.67
N THR A 60 11.90 0.75 -13.49
CA THR A 60 11.47 -0.23 -14.50
C THR A 60 9.96 -0.51 -14.47
N GLY A 61 9.22 0.10 -13.55
CA GLY A 61 7.75 -0.04 -13.45
C GLY A 61 7.29 -1.23 -12.61
N ARG A 62 8.20 -1.89 -11.88
CA ARG A 62 7.82 -2.88 -10.85
C ARG A 62 7.32 -2.17 -9.62
N PHE A 63 6.22 -2.64 -9.05
CA PHE A 63 5.75 -2.20 -7.74
C PHE A 63 5.46 -3.40 -6.84
N ALA A 64 5.55 -3.17 -5.53
CA ALA A 64 5.14 -4.12 -4.52
C ALA A 64 4.51 -3.39 -3.36
N LEU A 65 3.40 -3.91 -2.83
CA LEU A 65 2.81 -3.47 -1.57
C LEU A 65 2.50 -4.69 -0.71
N LEU A 66 2.61 -4.53 0.60
CA LEU A 66 2.17 -5.54 1.54
C LEU A 66 1.26 -4.94 2.61
N THR A 67 0.34 -5.75 3.11
CA THR A 67 -0.36 -5.49 4.37
C THR A 67 -0.19 -6.66 5.32
N ASN A 68 -0.12 -6.37 6.61
CA ASN A 68 -0.18 -7.43 7.62
C ASN A 68 -1.58 -8.06 7.60
N PHE A 69 -1.69 -9.36 7.81
CA PHE A 69 -2.98 -9.99 8.09
C PHE A 69 -3.39 -9.72 9.55
N ARG A 70 -4.67 -9.47 9.80
CA ARG A 70 -5.22 -9.24 11.14
C ARG A 70 -5.48 -10.58 11.82
N GLU A 71 -4.72 -10.87 12.87
CA GLU A 71 -4.85 -12.11 13.64
C GLU A 71 -4.61 -11.82 15.14
N PRO A 72 -5.13 -12.68 16.05
CA PRO A 72 -4.87 -12.54 17.48
C PRO A 72 -3.37 -12.60 17.79
N GLY A 73 -2.93 -11.81 18.77
CA GLY A 73 -1.52 -11.73 19.17
C GLY A 73 -0.86 -10.45 18.66
N PHE A 74 -1.07 -9.35 19.39
CA PHE A 74 -0.24 -8.17 19.25
C PHE A 74 1.21 -8.55 19.62
N GLY A 75 2.17 -8.22 18.76
CA GLY A 75 3.59 -8.13 19.15
C GLY A 75 4.45 -9.41 19.14
N SER A 76 3.94 -10.64 18.99
CA SER A 76 4.83 -11.82 18.95
C SER A 76 5.39 -12.09 17.55
N VAL A 77 6.47 -11.41 17.17
CA VAL A 77 7.20 -11.69 15.92
C VAL A 77 8.30 -12.73 16.19
N LYS A 78 8.13 -13.95 15.69
CA LYS A 78 9.24 -14.88 15.45
C LYS A 78 9.43 -14.99 13.93
N GLY A 79 10.58 -14.54 13.40
CA GLY A 79 10.95 -14.74 12.00
C GLY A 79 11.41 -13.47 11.25
N THR A 80 11.72 -13.65 9.98
CA THR A 80 12.14 -12.61 9.02
C THR A 80 11.04 -11.56 8.83
N SER A 81 11.42 -10.28 8.70
CA SER A 81 10.45 -9.21 8.39
C SER A 81 9.76 -9.48 7.05
N ARG A 82 8.43 -9.37 7.02
CA ARG A 82 7.62 -9.45 5.78
C ARG A 82 8.03 -8.40 4.75
N GLY A 83 8.60 -7.28 5.19
CA GLY A 83 9.12 -6.24 4.29
C GLY A 83 10.29 -6.69 3.41
N ALA A 84 10.89 -7.86 3.66
CA ALA A 84 11.85 -8.45 2.73
C ALA A 84 11.16 -8.93 1.44
N LEU A 85 9.92 -9.43 1.52
CA LEU A 85 9.17 -9.94 0.37
C LEU A 85 8.91 -8.87 -0.70
N THR A 86 8.73 -7.61 -0.29
CA THR A 86 8.58 -6.49 -1.23
C THR A 86 9.92 -6.13 -1.85
N VAL A 87 10.98 -6.01 -1.04
CA VAL A 87 12.34 -5.70 -1.52
C VAL A 87 12.84 -6.76 -2.49
N ASP A 88 12.65 -8.04 -2.19
CA ASP A 88 13.11 -9.14 -3.04
C ASP A 88 12.42 -9.10 -4.41
N PHE A 89 11.13 -8.77 -4.49
CA PHE A 89 10.43 -8.58 -5.77
C PHE A 89 10.96 -7.36 -6.54
N LEU A 90 11.13 -6.23 -5.84
CA LEU A 90 11.56 -4.96 -6.44
C LEU A 90 12.99 -5.05 -6.98
N ARG A 91 13.85 -5.88 -6.38
CA ARG A 91 15.21 -6.18 -6.88
C ARG A 91 15.24 -7.27 -7.95
N GLY A 92 14.20 -8.09 -8.03
CA GLY A 92 14.14 -9.24 -8.93
C GLY A 92 13.65 -8.89 -10.33
N GLU A 93 13.73 -9.89 -11.22
CA GLU A 93 13.31 -9.79 -12.62
C GLU A 93 12.18 -10.78 -12.99
N GLN A 94 11.80 -11.67 -12.07
CA GLN A 94 10.73 -12.65 -12.29
C GLN A 94 9.38 -11.96 -12.50
N SER A 95 8.52 -12.50 -13.36
CA SER A 95 7.15 -11.96 -13.51
C SER A 95 6.41 -12.01 -12.16
N PRO A 96 5.39 -11.14 -11.94
CA PRO A 96 4.64 -11.10 -10.69
C PRO A 96 4.16 -12.48 -10.23
N LEU A 97 3.55 -13.26 -11.12
CA LEU A 97 3.01 -14.57 -10.78
C LEU A 97 4.10 -15.62 -10.51
N GLU A 98 5.21 -15.61 -11.27
CA GLU A 98 6.33 -16.52 -11.05
C GLU A 98 7.01 -16.27 -9.70
N TYR A 99 7.23 -15.00 -9.37
CA TYR A 99 7.76 -14.62 -8.07
C TYR A 99 6.89 -15.18 -6.94
N LEU A 100 5.58 -14.92 -6.98
CA LEU A 100 4.66 -15.40 -5.93
C LEU A 100 4.59 -16.93 -5.85
N LYS A 101 4.66 -17.64 -6.98
CA LYS A 101 4.69 -19.12 -7.00
C LYS A 101 5.95 -19.70 -6.36
N GLY A 102 7.07 -18.97 -6.43
CA GLY A 102 8.35 -19.38 -5.84
C GLY A 102 8.46 -19.14 -4.32
N LEU A 103 7.52 -18.42 -3.71
CA LEU A 103 7.60 -18.05 -2.30
C LEU A 103 7.18 -19.20 -1.37
N ASN A 104 7.99 -19.44 -0.34
CA ASN A 104 7.53 -20.14 0.86
C ASN A 104 6.81 -19.16 1.79
N ALA A 105 5.61 -18.71 1.41
CA ALA A 105 4.86 -17.69 2.15
C ALA A 105 4.47 -18.12 3.58
N GLN A 106 4.43 -19.43 3.86
CA GLN A 106 4.14 -19.98 5.18
C GLN A 106 5.29 -19.78 6.19
N ALA A 107 6.49 -19.42 5.72
CA ALA A 107 7.61 -19.07 6.58
C ALA A 107 7.48 -17.68 7.24
N PHE A 108 6.45 -16.90 6.88
CA PHE A 108 6.23 -15.54 7.36
C PHE A 108 4.95 -15.46 8.20
N ASN A 109 4.88 -14.43 9.06
CA ASN A 109 3.63 -14.04 9.72
C ASN A 109 2.55 -13.68 8.69
N GLY A 110 1.29 -13.57 9.15
CA GLY A 110 0.16 -13.30 8.27
C GLY A 110 0.40 -12.11 7.35
N VAL A 111 0.33 -12.30 6.03
CA VAL A 111 0.70 -11.28 5.03
C VAL A 111 -0.22 -11.35 3.83
N ASN A 112 -0.56 -10.19 3.30
CA ASN A 112 -1.05 -10.00 1.96
C ASN A 112 0.06 -9.32 1.15
N LEU A 113 0.39 -9.86 -0.01
CA LEU A 113 1.41 -9.33 -0.91
C LEU A 113 0.78 -9.12 -2.30
N ILE A 114 0.84 -7.89 -2.79
CA ILE A 114 0.48 -7.56 -4.18
C ILE A 114 1.74 -7.05 -4.85
N VAL A 115 2.08 -7.66 -5.98
CA VAL A 115 3.25 -7.33 -6.79
C VAL A 115 2.79 -7.11 -8.22
N GLY A 116 3.48 -6.23 -8.96
CA GLY A 116 3.14 -6.00 -10.35
C GLY A 116 4.27 -5.43 -11.17
N ASP A 117 4.14 -5.63 -12.47
CA ASP A 117 4.94 -5.06 -13.53
C ASP A 117 4.00 -4.23 -14.40
N LEU A 118 4.07 -2.91 -14.28
CA LEU A 118 3.17 -2.00 -14.96
C LEU A 118 3.43 -1.94 -16.47
N LYS A 119 4.68 -2.18 -16.90
CA LYS A 119 5.05 -2.25 -18.31
C LYS A 119 4.44 -3.47 -18.99
N ALA A 120 4.49 -4.62 -18.31
CA ALA A 120 3.84 -5.86 -18.76
C ALA A 120 2.33 -5.89 -18.47
N LYS A 121 1.79 -4.89 -17.75
CA LYS A 121 0.40 -4.88 -17.27
C LYS A 121 0.03 -6.17 -16.55
N SER A 122 0.92 -6.66 -15.70
CA SER A 122 0.71 -7.87 -14.89
C SER A 122 0.71 -7.48 -13.42
N VAL A 123 -0.33 -7.89 -12.71
CA VAL A 123 -0.44 -7.72 -11.26
C VAL A 123 -0.85 -9.06 -10.67
N ALA A 124 -0.24 -9.44 -9.56
CA ALA A 124 -0.53 -10.70 -8.88
C ALA A 124 -0.64 -10.51 -7.36
N TYR A 125 -1.43 -11.37 -6.74
CA TYR A 125 -1.76 -11.34 -5.33
C TYR A 125 -1.58 -12.71 -4.66
N LEU A 126 -0.99 -12.68 -3.47
CA LEU A 126 -0.90 -13.82 -2.57
C LEU A 126 -1.23 -13.39 -1.14
N THR A 127 -1.88 -14.28 -0.41
CA THR A 127 -1.91 -14.26 1.05
C THR A 127 -1.54 -15.63 1.61
N ASN A 128 -0.96 -15.67 2.80
CA ASN A 128 -0.65 -16.90 3.53
C ASN A 128 -1.69 -17.20 4.63
N ARG A 129 -2.82 -16.49 4.62
CA ARG A 129 -3.96 -16.66 5.53
C ARG A 129 -5.27 -16.77 4.75
N GLY A 130 -6.34 -17.07 5.47
CA GLY A 130 -7.62 -17.44 4.88
C GLY A 130 -7.64 -18.90 4.43
N LYS A 131 -8.79 -19.35 3.92
CA LYS A 131 -8.92 -20.71 3.40
C LYS A 131 -8.25 -20.78 2.02
N ILE A 132 -6.94 -20.97 2.00
CA ILE A 132 -6.09 -20.92 0.81
C ILE A 132 -6.64 -21.80 -0.33
N GLU A 133 -7.24 -22.93 0.00
CA GLU A 133 -7.88 -23.88 -0.93
C GLU A 133 -9.06 -23.25 -1.70
N GLU A 134 -9.80 -22.33 -1.09
CA GLU A 134 -10.94 -21.63 -1.70
C GLU A 134 -10.48 -20.40 -2.51
N LEU A 135 -9.30 -19.86 -2.21
CA LEU A 135 -8.84 -18.55 -2.71
C LEU A 135 -7.98 -18.60 -4.00
N LYS A 136 -7.71 -19.78 -4.56
CA LYS A 136 -6.92 -19.99 -5.80
C LYS A 136 -5.59 -19.22 -5.83
N HIS A 137 -4.72 -19.42 -4.83
CA HIS A 137 -3.45 -18.69 -4.72
C HIS A 137 -2.21 -19.37 -5.33
N PRO A 138 -1.21 -18.59 -5.76
CA PRO A 138 -1.28 -17.14 -6.05
C PRO A 138 -2.18 -16.87 -7.28
N GLN A 139 -2.76 -15.67 -7.36
CA GLN A 139 -3.68 -15.29 -8.45
C GLN A 139 -3.22 -14.02 -9.16
N GLU A 140 -3.53 -13.91 -10.46
CA GLU A 140 -3.43 -12.66 -11.19
C GLU A 140 -4.64 -11.77 -10.88
N LEU A 141 -4.40 -10.46 -10.85
CA LEU A 141 -5.43 -9.44 -10.69
C LEU A 141 -5.71 -8.81 -12.07
N PRO A 142 -6.92 -8.96 -12.63
CA PRO A 142 -7.28 -8.27 -13.87
C PRO A 142 -7.35 -6.75 -13.68
N ALA A 143 -7.54 -6.01 -14.76
CA ALA A 143 -7.85 -4.58 -14.69
C ALA A 143 -9.05 -4.34 -13.76
N GLY A 144 -8.96 -3.34 -12.87
CA GLY A 144 -10.02 -3.08 -11.89
C GLY A 144 -9.68 -2.06 -10.82
N LEU A 145 -10.68 -1.80 -9.99
CA LEU A 145 -10.55 -1.06 -8.72
C LEU A 145 -10.49 -2.04 -7.56
N TYR A 146 -9.40 -1.96 -6.81
CA TYR A 146 -9.10 -2.81 -5.68
C TYR A 146 -8.97 -2.01 -4.40
N GLY A 147 -9.21 -2.70 -3.29
CA GLY A 147 -8.96 -2.17 -1.98
C GLY A 147 -8.64 -3.33 -1.04
N ILE A 148 -7.64 -3.13 -0.20
CA ILE A 148 -7.18 -4.12 0.76
C ILE A 148 -6.84 -3.45 2.08
N SER A 149 -7.19 -4.12 3.17
CA SER A 149 -6.70 -3.76 4.48
C SER A 149 -5.97 -4.95 5.08
N ASN A 150 -6.43 -5.49 6.21
CA ASN A 150 -5.72 -6.54 6.93
C ASN A 150 -6.44 -7.90 6.87
N GLY A 151 -7.47 -8.05 6.04
CA GLY A 151 -8.08 -9.34 5.70
C GLY A 151 -7.62 -9.84 4.33
N VAL A 152 -8.31 -10.84 3.81
CA VAL A 152 -8.11 -11.33 2.45
C VAL A 152 -8.61 -10.28 1.45
N LEU A 153 -7.95 -10.13 0.31
CA LEU A 153 -8.46 -9.30 -0.79
C LEU A 153 -9.90 -9.71 -1.16
N GLY A 154 -10.80 -8.74 -1.19
CA GLY A 154 -12.22 -8.96 -1.44
C GLY A 154 -13.09 -8.99 -0.17
N ASP A 155 -12.48 -9.10 1.02
CA ASP A 155 -13.21 -8.94 2.28
C ASP A 155 -13.86 -7.56 2.37
N ARG A 156 -15.09 -7.51 2.89
CA ARG A 156 -15.91 -6.30 2.96
C ARG A 156 -15.65 -5.48 4.23
N TRP A 157 -14.41 -5.09 4.45
CA TRP A 157 -14.07 -4.18 5.56
C TRP A 157 -14.69 -2.80 5.32
N VAL A 158 -15.34 -2.23 6.33
CA VAL A 158 -16.06 -0.93 6.20
C VAL A 158 -15.19 0.14 5.56
N LYS A 159 -13.96 0.33 6.06
CA LYS A 159 -13.00 1.30 5.50
C LYS A 159 -12.58 1.02 4.07
N VAL A 160 -12.52 -0.25 3.66
CA VAL A 160 -12.17 -0.63 2.28
C VAL A 160 -13.35 -0.31 1.36
N VAL A 161 -14.57 -0.69 1.75
CA VAL A 161 -15.78 -0.39 0.98
C VAL A 161 -15.94 1.12 0.81
N ARG A 162 -15.90 1.87 1.91
CA ARG A 162 -16.00 3.34 1.91
C ARG A 162 -14.88 3.99 1.08
N GLY A 163 -13.64 3.53 1.23
CA GLY A 163 -12.50 4.03 0.47
C GLY A 163 -12.67 3.83 -1.03
N LYS A 164 -13.11 2.63 -1.46
CA LYS A 164 -13.39 2.34 -2.88
C LYS A 164 -14.52 3.21 -3.43
N GLU A 165 -15.60 3.40 -2.69
CA GLU A 165 -16.72 4.27 -3.10
C GLU A 165 -16.25 5.72 -3.32
N LYS A 166 -15.45 6.26 -2.39
CA LYS A 166 -14.87 7.60 -2.54
C LYS A 166 -13.92 7.68 -3.74
N LEU A 167 -13.06 6.68 -3.95
CA LEU A 167 -12.10 6.69 -5.06
C LEU A 167 -12.80 6.60 -6.42
N SER A 168 -13.84 5.77 -6.55
CA SER A 168 -14.67 5.70 -7.76
C SER A 168 -15.35 7.02 -8.09
N SER A 169 -15.68 7.84 -7.08
CA SER A 169 -16.29 9.15 -7.33
C SER A 169 -15.35 10.18 -7.96
N LEU A 170 -14.02 9.94 -7.92
CA LEU A 170 -13.00 10.81 -8.52
C LEU A 170 -12.69 10.51 -9.99
N GLU A 171 -13.33 9.51 -10.61
CA GLU A 171 -13.03 9.09 -11.98
C GLU A 171 -13.18 10.23 -13.01
N GLY A 172 -14.02 11.24 -12.74
CA GLY A 172 -14.14 12.43 -13.59
C GLY A 172 -12.97 13.41 -13.49
N ASP A 173 -12.42 13.62 -12.29
CA ASP A 173 -11.40 14.65 -12.02
C ASP A 173 -10.00 14.21 -12.49
N LEU A 174 -9.75 12.89 -12.52
CA LEU A 174 -8.49 12.30 -12.97
C LEU A 174 -8.26 12.44 -14.49
N ALA A 175 -9.27 12.86 -15.25
CA ALA A 175 -9.22 13.02 -16.71
C ALA A 175 -8.46 14.28 -17.17
N GLU A 176 -8.23 15.25 -16.28
CA GLU A 176 -7.66 16.57 -16.63
C GLU A 176 -6.13 16.65 -16.63
N GLY A 177 -5.43 15.51 -16.50
CA GLY A 177 -3.96 15.48 -16.55
C GLY A 177 -3.26 15.98 -15.29
N HIS A 178 -4.02 16.23 -14.21
CA HIS A 178 -3.52 16.52 -12.87
C HIS A 178 -3.98 15.46 -11.87
N VAL A 179 -3.26 15.33 -10.76
CA VAL A 179 -3.63 14.45 -9.64
C VAL A 179 -4.31 15.31 -8.57
N PRO A 180 -5.54 14.98 -8.13
CA PRO A 180 -6.24 15.70 -7.08
C PRO A 180 -5.70 15.31 -5.69
N TRP A 181 -4.45 15.71 -5.39
CA TRP A 181 -3.70 15.28 -4.20
C TRP A 181 -4.44 15.53 -2.90
N GLU A 182 -5.03 16.72 -2.72
CA GLU A 182 -5.74 17.07 -1.49
C GLU A 182 -6.97 16.20 -1.25
N ILE A 183 -7.71 15.86 -2.31
CA ILE A 183 -8.88 15.00 -2.21
C ILE A 183 -8.43 13.57 -1.89
N ILE A 184 -7.42 13.05 -2.60
CA ILE A 184 -6.94 11.68 -2.39
C ILE A 184 -6.31 11.54 -1.00
N MET A 185 -5.36 12.40 -0.62
CA MET A 185 -4.64 12.28 0.64
C MET A 185 -5.46 12.76 1.84
N GLY A 186 -6.25 13.82 1.68
CA GLY A 186 -7.08 14.44 2.72
C GLY A 186 -8.45 13.78 2.88
N ASP A 187 -9.30 13.84 1.85
CA ASP A 187 -10.71 13.45 2.00
C ASP A 187 -10.96 11.94 1.93
N ILE A 188 -10.14 11.22 1.16
CA ILE A 188 -10.22 9.75 1.04
C ILE A 188 -9.31 9.09 2.06
N MET A 189 -8.00 9.27 1.92
CA MET A 189 -7.04 8.59 2.77
C MET A 189 -6.92 9.21 4.16
N GLY A 190 -7.35 10.46 4.34
CA GLY A 190 -7.44 11.13 5.64
C GLY A 190 -8.77 10.93 6.35
N ASP A 191 -9.66 10.07 5.84
CA ASP A 191 -10.96 9.80 6.46
C ASP A 191 -10.82 9.11 7.84
N ARG A 192 -11.25 9.83 8.88
CA ARG A 192 -11.15 9.45 10.30
C ARG A 192 -12.41 8.75 10.84
N GLU A 193 -13.43 8.53 10.00
CA GLU A 193 -14.71 8.00 10.47
C GLU A 193 -14.55 6.55 10.94
N ARG A 194 -14.90 6.31 12.21
CA ARG A 194 -14.84 4.99 12.85
C ARG A 194 -16.20 4.31 12.82
N VAL A 195 -16.18 3.00 12.79
CA VAL A 195 -17.36 2.17 13.04
C VAL A 195 -17.81 2.38 14.49
N THR A 196 -19.11 2.68 14.66
CA THR A 196 -19.75 2.89 15.97
C THR A 196 -20.58 1.69 16.42
N ASP A 197 -21.10 0.90 15.48
CA ASP A 197 -21.83 -0.33 15.74
C ASP A 197 -20.88 -1.54 15.73
N ASP A 198 -20.74 -2.19 16.88
CA ASP A 198 -19.88 -3.36 17.04
C ASP A 198 -20.25 -4.52 16.10
N ALA A 199 -21.51 -4.61 15.66
CA ALA A 199 -21.93 -5.64 14.70
C ALA A 199 -21.28 -5.49 13.31
N GLN A 200 -20.71 -4.32 13.01
CA GLN A 200 -19.98 -4.06 11.77
C GLN A 200 -18.47 -4.27 11.91
N LEU A 201 -17.97 -4.53 13.12
CA LEU A 201 -16.55 -4.80 13.35
C LEU A 201 -16.19 -6.22 12.88
N PRO A 202 -14.96 -6.42 12.39
CA PRO A 202 -14.51 -7.76 12.03
C PRO A 202 -14.25 -8.60 13.29
N ASP A 203 -14.62 -9.87 13.25
CA ASP A 203 -14.27 -10.82 14.30
C ASP A 203 -12.88 -11.40 14.03
N THR A 204 -11.86 -10.77 14.62
CA THR A 204 -10.46 -11.17 14.44
C THR A 204 -9.80 -11.65 15.73
N GLY A 205 -10.56 -11.74 16.82
CA GLY A 205 -10.05 -12.00 18.18
C GLY A 205 -9.33 -10.81 18.84
N ILE A 206 -9.28 -9.64 18.18
CA ILE A 206 -8.87 -8.37 18.80
C ILE A 206 -10.04 -7.76 19.59
N PRO A 207 -9.81 -7.20 20.80
CA PRO A 207 -10.86 -6.53 21.55
C PRO A 207 -11.59 -5.43 20.76
N ALA A 208 -12.93 -5.38 20.88
CA ALA A 208 -13.78 -4.47 20.10
C ALA A 208 -13.37 -2.98 20.19
N HIS A 209 -12.88 -2.52 21.34
CA HIS A 209 -12.43 -1.13 21.48
C HIS A 209 -11.22 -0.80 20.58
N TYR A 210 -10.29 -1.75 20.39
CA TYR A 210 -9.20 -1.61 19.44
C TYR A 210 -9.69 -1.76 18.00
N GLU A 211 -10.65 -2.66 17.75
CA GLU A 211 -11.26 -2.77 16.42
C GLU A 211 -11.91 -1.45 15.97
N ARG A 212 -12.62 -0.74 16.86
CA ARG A 212 -13.17 0.59 16.56
C ARG A 212 -12.08 1.60 16.19
N ILE A 213 -10.98 1.66 16.95
CA ILE A 213 -9.85 2.56 16.65
C ILE A 213 -9.29 2.27 15.25
N LEU A 214 -9.14 0.98 14.91
CA LEU A 214 -8.50 0.55 13.66
C LEU A 214 -9.46 0.48 12.45
N SER A 215 -10.73 0.84 12.65
CA SER A 215 -11.80 0.76 11.66
C SER A 215 -11.85 1.93 10.69
N SER A 216 -11.18 3.04 10.96
CA SER A 216 -11.06 4.18 10.05
C SER A 216 -10.01 3.94 8.96
N ILE A 217 -10.09 4.71 7.86
CA ILE A 217 -9.06 4.70 6.80
C ILE A 217 -7.78 5.35 7.35
N PHE A 218 -7.94 6.52 7.97
CA PHE A 218 -6.91 7.20 8.74
C PHE A 218 -7.09 6.89 10.22
N VAL A 219 -6.14 6.15 10.79
CA VAL A 219 -6.11 5.84 12.22
C VAL A 219 -5.47 7.01 12.96
N GLU A 220 -6.28 7.72 13.73
CA GLU A 220 -5.78 8.79 14.60
C GLU A 220 -4.84 8.24 15.69
N PRO A 221 -3.94 9.08 16.24
CA PRO A 221 -3.04 8.65 17.30
C PRO A 221 -3.85 8.09 18.48
N ALA A 222 -3.51 6.88 18.90
CA ALA A 222 -4.15 6.20 20.00
C ALA A 222 -3.14 5.33 20.76
N GLU A 223 -3.43 5.08 22.03
CA GLU A 223 -2.68 4.13 22.85
C GLU A 223 -3.13 2.70 22.52
N MET A 224 -2.17 1.88 22.10
CA MET A 224 -2.34 0.44 21.85
C MET A 224 -1.45 -0.34 22.85
N PRO A 225 -1.60 -1.66 23.00
CA PRO A 225 -0.90 -2.43 24.03
C PRO A 225 0.62 -2.24 24.06
N ASP A 226 1.25 -2.05 22.90
CA ASP A 226 2.71 -1.90 22.79
C ASP A 226 3.16 -0.43 22.66
N GLY A 227 2.25 0.55 22.80
CA GLY A 227 2.57 1.98 22.78
C GLY A 227 1.73 2.82 21.79
N PRO A 228 2.16 4.06 21.53
CA PRO A 228 1.41 5.00 20.70
C PRO A 228 1.45 4.57 19.24
N TYR A 229 0.28 4.56 18.62
CA TYR A 229 0.04 3.96 17.31
C TYR A 229 -0.90 4.82 16.46
N GLY A 230 -0.74 4.79 15.15
CA GLY A 230 -1.71 5.37 14.21
C GLY A 230 -1.16 5.42 12.79
N THR A 231 -1.87 6.10 11.89
CA THR A 231 -1.39 6.36 10.53
C THR A 231 -0.14 7.23 10.60
N ARG A 232 0.99 6.62 10.25
CA ARG A 232 2.32 7.24 10.26
C ARG A 232 2.68 7.83 8.91
N SER A 233 2.27 7.19 7.82
CA SER A 233 2.51 7.71 6.48
C SER A 233 1.35 7.45 5.53
N GLN A 234 1.22 8.34 4.55
CA GLN A 234 0.28 8.25 3.45
C GLN A 234 1.07 8.39 2.16
N THR A 235 1.05 7.35 1.34
CA THR A 235 1.75 7.31 0.06
C THR A 235 0.73 7.27 -1.06
N VAL A 236 0.94 8.07 -2.11
CA VAL A 236 0.18 8.03 -3.35
C VAL A 236 1.15 7.89 -4.52
N VAL A 237 0.89 6.93 -5.39
CA VAL A 237 1.65 6.66 -6.61
C VAL A 237 0.70 6.73 -7.80
N VAL A 238 1.00 7.60 -8.76
CA VAL A 238 0.25 7.72 -10.02
C VAL A 238 1.20 7.39 -11.16
N VAL A 239 0.78 6.47 -12.03
CA VAL A 239 1.48 6.14 -13.26
C VAL A 239 0.56 6.43 -14.43
N TRP A 240 0.95 7.42 -15.21
CA TRP A 240 0.27 7.85 -16.42
C TRP A 240 0.50 6.87 -17.56
N ARG A 241 -0.36 6.92 -18.57
CA ARG A 241 -0.28 6.03 -19.75
C ARG A 241 0.98 6.23 -20.59
N ASP A 242 1.60 7.39 -20.51
CA ASP A 242 2.88 7.73 -21.16
C ASP A 242 4.11 7.28 -20.33
N GLY A 243 3.90 6.59 -19.21
CA GLY A 243 4.96 6.09 -18.34
C GLY A 243 5.44 7.10 -17.29
N ARG A 244 4.94 8.34 -17.27
CA ARG A 244 5.26 9.30 -16.21
C ARG A 244 4.75 8.77 -14.87
N VAL A 245 5.58 8.88 -13.84
CA VAL A 245 5.27 8.54 -12.45
C VAL A 245 5.28 9.81 -11.62
N GLU A 246 4.23 10.01 -10.84
CA GLU A 246 4.15 11.00 -9.77
C GLU A 246 3.96 10.28 -8.44
N PHE A 247 4.84 10.55 -7.49
CA PHE A 247 4.87 9.93 -6.18
C PHE A 247 4.87 11.02 -5.13
N ARG A 248 3.97 10.90 -4.15
CA ARG A 248 3.97 11.75 -2.95
C ARG A 248 3.83 10.87 -1.72
N GLU A 249 4.68 11.10 -0.73
CA GLU A 249 4.52 10.54 0.61
C GLU A 249 4.56 11.65 1.64
N ARG A 250 3.56 11.68 2.51
CA ARG A 250 3.62 12.45 3.75
C ARG A 250 3.74 11.54 4.96
N SER A 251 4.58 11.92 5.91
CA SER A 251 4.91 11.15 7.11
C SER A 251 4.79 12.00 8.38
N ARG A 252 4.42 11.39 9.50
CA ARG A 252 4.33 12.06 10.81
C ARG A 252 4.66 11.15 11.99
N GLY A 253 4.92 11.78 13.13
CA GLY A 253 4.98 11.12 14.44
C GLY A 253 3.60 11.03 15.10
N ALA A 254 3.58 10.97 16.43
CA ALA A 254 2.33 11.03 17.20
C ALA A 254 1.71 12.44 17.23
N THR A 255 2.49 13.47 16.90
CA THR A 255 2.03 14.85 16.70
C THR A 255 1.49 15.03 15.28
N ASP A 256 0.79 16.13 15.01
CA ASP A 256 0.27 16.43 13.67
C ASP A 256 1.31 17.18 12.79
N ASP A 257 2.59 17.01 13.10
CA ASP A 257 3.69 17.57 12.33
C ASP A 257 3.99 16.66 11.15
N TRP A 258 3.60 17.12 9.96
CA TRP A 258 3.82 16.41 8.71
C TRP A 258 5.14 16.81 8.06
N THR A 259 5.81 15.80 7.53
CA THR A 259 6.90 15.89 6.57
C THR A 259 6.39 15.36 5.25
N GLU A 260 6.87 15.89 4.12
CA GLU A 260 6.41 15.47 2.81
C GLU A 260 7.59 15.37 1.84
N VAL A 261 7.55 14.32 1.02
CA VAL A 261 8.50 14.08 -0.06
C VAL A 261 7.73 13.83 -1.36
N GLU A 262 8.24 14.43 -2.42
CA GLU A 262 7.71 14.27 -3.78
C GLU A 262 8.79 13.74 -4.70
N HIS A 263 8.42 12.83 -5.59
CA HIS A 263 9.31 12.30 -6.61
C HIS A 263 8.56 12.20 -7.93
N GLY A 264 9.25 12.53 -9.02
CA GLY A 264 8.76 12.35 -10.38
C GLY A 264 9.82 11.68 -11.24
N PHE A 265 9.43 10.68 -12.03
CA PHE A 265 10.32 10.00 -12.98
C PHE A 265 9.48 9.36 -14.09
N SER A 266 10.13 8.77 -15.10
CA SER A 266 9.44 8.01 -16.15
C SER A 266 9.84 6.54 -16.09
N ILE A 267 8.87 5.64 -16.29
CA ILE A 267 9.14 4.22 -16.39
C ILE A 267 9.95 3.94 -17.66
N GLU A 268 11.08 3.27 -17.49
CA GLU A 268 12.04 2.97 -18.56
C GLU A 268 11.38 2.22 -19.73
N GLY A 269 11.36 2.87 -20.89
CA GLY A 269 10.78 2.32 -22.11
C GLY A 269 9.26 2.17 -22.11
N MET A 270 8.52 2.89 -21.25
CA MET A 270 7.07 3.10 -21.41
C MET A 270 6.71 4.45 -22.07
N GLY A 271 7.64 5.41 -22.10
CA GLY A 271 7.44 6.74 -22.70
C GLY A 271 8.32 6.99 -23.92
N ASN A 272 7.91 7.94 -24.77
CA ASN A 272 8.83 8.65 -25.66
C ASN A 272 9.75 9.49 -24.77
N ASP A 273 11.07 9.47 -25.00
CA ASP A 273 12.09 10.21 -24.24
C ASP A 273 11.84 11.74 -24.22
N MET A 274 10.91 12.20 -23.39
CA MET A 274 10.78 13.61 -23.01
C MET A 274 11.12 13.73 -21.54
N CYS A 275 12.41 14.00 -21.30
CA CYS A 275 12.95 14.47 -20.04
C CYS A 275 12.14 15.66 -19.52
N TRP A 276 11.38 15.46 -18.44
CA TRP A 276 10.86 16.55 -17.62
C TRP A 276 11.68 16.59 -16.34
N ALA A 277 12.86 17.21 -16.41
CA ALA A 277 13.53 17.66 -15.20
C ALA A 277 12.74 18.88 -14.68
N LYS A 278 12.11 18.76 -13.51
CA LYS A 278 11.80 19.96 -12.72
C LYS A 278 13.12 20.40 -12.09
N GLU A 279 13.65 21.51 -12.58
CA GLU A 279 14.72 22.24 -11.91
C GLU A 279 14.24 22.69 -10.51
N ALA A 280 15.22 22.76 -9.61
CA ALA A 280 15.14 22.86 -8.15
C ALA A 280 14.28 24.01 -7.57
#